data_AF-A0A1S3D9V4-F1
#
_entry.id   AF-A0A1S3D9V4-F1
#
_cell.length_a   1.000
_cell.length_b   1.000
_cell.length_c   1.000
_cell.angle_alpha   90.00
_cell.angle_beta   90.00
_cell.angle_gamma   90.00
#
_symmetry.space_group_name_H-M   'P 1'
#
loop_
_entity.id
_entity.type
_entity.pdbx_description
1 polymer ?
#
loop_
_entity_poly.entity_id
_entity_poly.type
_entity_poly.pdbx_seq_one_letter_code
_entity_poly.pdbx_strand_id
1 'polypeptide(L)'
;WVDDINRMEITRPWYWKQIPFPFHFYYPGKFERKAQALISVIHPEVEDLKLKESYILAEAEACISHLATRLDRTPGPYFFGPSPSSLDALVFAYLGPLLKAPLKNNAFQNHVRAQPNLARFVLCICQNHFKKTYQEFEQKRKKQEKEQAEKQKSQDLDFPHSLRNSILAAIFATCAMTGYAVSIGLISVSLRNK
;
A
#
# COMPACT_ATOMS: atom_id res chain seq x y z
N TRP A 1 -6.99 -11.10 -0.89
CA TRP A 1 -6.92 -12.31 -1.74
C TRP A 1 -7.93 -12.28 -2.87
N VAL A 2 -9.17 -11.82 -2.66
CA VAL A 2 -10.15 -11.75 -3.77
C VAL A 2 -10.05 -10.43 -4.53
N ASP A 3 -9.76 -9.31 -3.86
CA ASP A 3 -9.39 -8.07 -4.54
C ASP A 3 -8.11 -8.24 -5.36
N ASP A 4 -8.21 -8.06 -6.68
CA ASP A 4 -7.12 -8.32 -7.63
C ASP A 4 -5.94 -7.36 -7.45
N ILE A 5 -6.21 -6.06 -7.26
CA ILE A 5 -5.18 -5.03 -7.17
C ILE A 5 -4.33 -5.28 -5.91
N ASN A 6 -4.98 -5.41 -4.76
CA ASN A 6 -4.32 -5.69 -3.49
C ASN A 6 -3.69 -7.09 -3.45
N ARG A 7 -4.27 -8.08 -4.15
CA ARG A 7 -3.68 -9.42 -4.26
C ARG A 7 -2.34 -9.34 -5.00
N MET A 8 -2.32 -8.73 -6.17
CA MET A 8 -1.16 -8.74 -7.06
C MET A 8 -0.04 -7.82 -6.56
N GLU A 9 -0.39 -6.63 -6.07
CA GLU A 9 0.61 -5.62 -5.67
C GLU A 9 1.17 -5.84 -4.26
N ILE A 10 0.35 -6.33 -3.33
CA ILE A 10 0.69 -6.37 -1.89
C ILE A 10 0.72 -7.80 -1.37
N THR A 11 -0.42 -8.48 -1.43
CA THR A 11 -0.63 -9.74 -0.69
C THR A 11 0.29 -10.85 -1.21
N ARG A 12 0.27 -11.10 -2.53
CA ARG A 12 1.05 -12.19 -3.12
C ARG A 12 2.57 -11.95 -2.99
N PRO A 13 3.12 -10.75 -3.27
CA PRO A 13 4.54 -10.46 -3.02
C PRO A 13 4.96 -10.60 -1.55
N TRP A 14 4.10 -10.23 -0.60
CA TRP A 14 4.40 -10.39 0.83
C TRP A 14 4.53 -11.86 1.22
N TYR A 15 3.57 -12.69 0.83
CA TYR A 15 3.63 -14.13 1.09
C TYR A 15 4.79 -14.78 0.36
N TRP A 16 5.07 -14.36 -0.88
CA TRP A 16 6.21 -14.87 -1.64
C TRP A 16 7.54 -14.65 -0.92
N LYS A 17 7.75 -13.49 -0.30
CA LYS A 17 8.98 -13.16 0.43
C LYS A 17 9.17 -13.96 1.73
N GLN A 18 8.08 -14.41 2.35
CA GLN A 18 8.12 -15.10 3.64
C GLN A 18 8.10 -16.64 3.50
N ILE A 19 7.63 -17.16 2.38
CA ILE A 19 7.55 -18.60 2.14
C ILE A 19 8.82 -19.07 1.41
N PRO A 20 9.53 -20.09 1.92
CA PRO A 20 10.75 -20.58 1.29
C PRO A 20 10.46 -21.27 -0.06
N PHE A 21 11.47 -21.27 -0.93
CA PHE A 21 11.45 -22.09 -2.14
C PHE A 21 11.36 -23.58 -1.78
N PRO A 22 10.55 -24.39 -2.50
CA PRO A 22 9.71 -24.08 -3.67
C PRO A 22 8.26 -23.72 -3.31
N PHE A 23 7.94 -23.60 -2.03
CA PHE A 23 6.56 -23.52 -1.55
C PHE A 23 5.84 -22.22 -1.91
N HIS A 24 6.58 -21.13 -2.16
CA HIS A 24 6.01 -19.85 -2.59
C HIS A 24 5.33 -19.92 -3.98
N PHE A 25 5.60 -20.94 -4.80
CA PHE A 25 4.86 -21.17 -6.05
C PHE A 25 3.46 -21.74 -5.82
N TYR A 26 3.27 -22.52 -4.75
CA TYR A 26 2.04 -23.27 -4.50
C TYR A 26 1.09 -22.53 -3.56
N TYR A 27 1.58 -22.08 -2.40
CA TYR A 27 0.71 -21.58 -1.32
C TYR A 27 -0.09 -20.33 -1.66
N PRO A 28 0.46 -19.28 -2.31
CA PRO A 28 -0.34 -18.12 -2.67
C PRO A 28 -1.56 -18.47 -3.54
N GLY A 29 -1.39 -19.39 -4.50
CA GLY A 29 -2.51 -19.88 -5.32
C GLY A 29 -3.49 -20.77 -4.55
N LYS A 30 -3.04 -21.49 -3.52
CA LYS A 30 -3.93 -22.23 -2.61
C LYS A 30 -4.77 -21.28 -1.74
N PHE A 31 -4.17 -20.22 -1.21
CA PHE A 31 -4.86 -19.23 -0.37
C PHE A 31 -5.90 -18.43 -1.16
N GLU A 32 -5.55 -18.04 -2.39
CA GLU A 32 -6.47 -17.39 -3.31
C GLU A 32 -7.72 -18.24 -3.59
N ARG A 33 -7.52 -19.51 -4.02
CA ARG A 33 -8.63 -20.43 -4.28
C ARG A 33 -9.49 -20.66 -3.05
N LYS A 34 -8.88 -20.78 -1.87
CA LYS A 34 -9.62 -20.92 -0.60
C LYS A 34 -10.47 -19.68 -0.29
N ALA A 35 -9.94 -18.47 -0.54
CA ALA A 35 -10.67 -17.23 -0.32
C ALA A 35 -11.84 -17.07 -1.30
N GLN A 36 -11.63 -17.37 -2.58
CA GLN A 36 -12.69 -17.36 -3.59
C GLN A 36 -13.79 -18.38 -3.25
N ALA A 37 -13.42 -19.62 -2.92
CA ALA A 37 -14.37 -20.66 -2.54
C ALA A 37 -15.20 -20.26 -1.29
N LEU A 38 -14.56 -19.63 -0.30
CA LEU A 38 -15.27 -19.13 0.88
C LEU A 38 -16.31 -18.07 0.51
N ILE A 39 -15.93 -17.07 -0.30
CA ILE A 39 -16.85 -16.02 -0.74
C ILE A 39 -18.02 -16.60 -1.56
N SER A 40 -17.76 -17.58 -2.42
CA SER A 40 -18.81 -18.27 -3.17
C SER A 40 -19.79 -19.04 -2.29
N VAL A 41 -19.34 -19.58 -1.15
CA VAL A 41 -20.20 -20.32 -0.21
C VAL A 41 -21.00 -19.41 0.70
N ILE A 42 -20.47 -18.24 1.09
CA ILE A 42 -21.18 -17.31 2.00
C ILE A 42 -22.36 -16.65 1.27
N HIS A 43 -22.19 -16.29 -0.01
CA HIS A 43 -23.24 -15.67 -0.84
C HIS A 43 -23.47 -16.48 -2.12
N PRO A 44 -24.11 -17.66 -2.04
CA PRO A 44 -24.37 -18.50 -3.21
C PRO A 44 -25.38 -17.89 -4.19
N GLU A 45 -26.29 -17.04 -3.70
CA GLU A 45 -27.40 -16.45 -4.49
C GLU A 45 -26.97 -15.32 -5.42
N VAL A 46 -25.83 -14.67 -5.15
CA VAL A 46 -25.34 -13.55 -5.96
C VAL A 46 -24.33 -14.06 -6.98
N GLU A 47 -24.70 -14.07 -8.26
CA GLU A 47 -23.78 -14.49 -9.34
C GLU A 47 -22.78 -13.38 -9.72
N ASP A 48 -23.21 -12.12 -9.71
CA ASP A 48 -22.34 -10.99 -10.03
C ASP A 48 -21.32 -10.74 -8.91
N LEU A 49 -20.05 -10.90 -9.24
CA LEU A 49 -18.92 -10.71 -8.33
C LEU A 49 -18.86 -9.29 -7.77
N LYS A 50 -19.22 -8.26 -8.55
CA LYS A 50 -19.18 -6.87 -8.08
C LYS A 50 -20.27 -6.58 -7.07
N LEU A 51 -21.47 -7.10 -7.33
CA LEU A 51 -22.59 -6.99 -6.38
C LEU A 51 -22.30 -7.77 -5.10
N LYS A 52 -21.64 -8.93 -5.21
CA LYS A 52 -21.20 -9.71 -4.05
C LYS A 52 -20.18 -8.95 -3.22
N GLU A 53 -19.20 -8.33 -3.87
CA GLU A 53 -18.20 -7.50 -3.18
C GLU A 53 -18.88 -6.35 -2.42
N SER A 54 -19.81 -5.62 -3.05
CA SER A 54 -20.48 -4.50 -2.39
C SER A 54 -21.31 -4.94 -1.18
N TYR A 55 -22.00 -6.08 -1.26
CA TYR A 55 -22.76 -6.64 -0.15
C TYR A 55 -21.83 -7.00 1.04
N ILE A 56 -20.75 -7.73 0.77
CA ILE A 56 -19.78 -8.14 1.79
C ILE A 56 -19.15 -6.91 2.46
N LEU A 57 -18.81 -5.89 1.67
CA LEU A 57 -18.23 -4.66 2.20
C LEU A 57 -19.23 -3.91 3.08
N ALA A 58 -20.50 -3.81 2.67
CA ALA A 58 -21.53 -3.16 3.47
C ALA A 58 -21.76 -3.88 4.82
N GLU A 59 -21.82 -5.21 4.82
CA GLU A 59 -21.94 -5.99 6.06
C GLU A 59 -20.70 -5.84 6.95
N ALA A 60 -19.51 -5.84 6.35
CA ALA A 60 -18.26 -5.62 7.07
C ALA A 60 -18.20 -4.21 7.70
N GLU A 61 -18.64 -3.17 7.00
CA GLU A 61 -18.73 -1.80 7.54
C GLU A 61 -19.70 -1.69 8.72
N ALA A 62 -20.86 -2.36 8.62
CA ALA A 62 -21.82 -2.44 9.73
C ALA A 62 -21.20 -3.15 10.95
N CYS A 63 -20.52 -4.29 10.73
CA CYS A 63 -19.82 -5.04 11.78
C CYS A 63 -18.76 -4.18 12.47
N ILE A 64 -17.94 -3.48 11.69
CA ILE A 64 -16.90 -2.58 12.20
C ILE A 64 -17.51 -1.44 13.04
N SER A 65 -18.61 -0.85 12.58
CA SER A 65 -19.36 0.17 13.33
C SER A 65 -19.95 -0.35 14.64
N HIS A 66 -20.44 -1.59 14.66
CA HIS A 66 -20.90 -2.25 15.88
C HIS A 66 -19.74 -2.48 16.86
N LEU A 67 -18.58 -2.95 16.39
CA LEU A 67 -17.39 -3.12 17.22
C LEU A 67 -16.95 -1.77 17.82
N ALA A 68 -16.88 -0.71 17.02
CA ALA A 68 -16.56 0.63 17.52
C ALA A 68 -17.53 1.06 18.63
N THR A 69 -18.84 0.90 18.40
CA THR A 69 -19.87 1.23 19.40
C THR A 69 -19.71 0.43 20.69
N ARG A 70 -19.36 -0.86 20.60
CA ARG A 70 -19.15 -1.73 21.77
C ARG A 70 -17.92 -1.33 22.57
N LEU A 71 -16.85 -0.93 21.88
CA LEU A 71 -15.63 -0.45 22.52
C LEU A 71 -15.87 0.87 23.26
N ASP A 72 -16.62 1.81 22.69
CA ASP A 72 -16.91 3.10 23.33
C ASP A 72 -17.80 2.98 24.58
N ARG A 73 -18.70 2.00 24.61
CA ARG A 73 -19.56 1.74 25.78
C ARG A 73 -18.83 1.10 26.95
N THR A 74 -17.66 0.53 26.72
CA THR A 74 -16.94 -0.23 27.74
C THR A 74 -15.87 0.65 28.40
N PRO A 75 -15.83 0.73 29.74
CA PRO A 75 -14.79 1.49 30.42
C PRO A 75 -13.45 0.74 30.33
N GLY A 76 -12.53 1.24 29.51
CA GLY A 76 -11.18 0.68 29.37
C GLY A 76 -10.70 0.61 27.93
N PRO A 77 -9.48 0.09 27.71
CA PRO A 77 -8.91 -0.03 26.38
C PRO A 77 -9.36 -1.27 25.61
N TYR A 78 -10.09 -2.21 26.23
CA TYR A 78 -10.49 -3.50 25.67
C TYR A 78 -12.01 -3.71 25.71
N PHE A 79 -12.52 -4.67 24.91
CA PHE A 79 -13.96 -4.93 24.77
C PHE A 79 -14.66 -5.38 26.07
N PHE A 80 -13.93 -5.93 27.02
CA PHE A 80 -14.46 -6.37 28.32
C PHE A 80 -13.79 -5.68 29.52
N GLY A 81 -13.20 -4.50 29.30
CA GLY A 81 -12.71 -3.63 30.37
C GLY A 81 -11.18 -3.45 30.37
N PRO A 82 -10.51 -3.58 31.53
CA PRO A 82 -9.10 -3.21 31.66
C PRO A 82 -8.10 -4.29 31.20
N SER A 83 -8.54 -5.55 31.07
CA SER A 83 -7.68 -6.68 30.68
C SER A 83 -8.03 -7.20 29.30
N PRO A 84 -7.05 -7.65 28.50
CA PRO A 84 -7.30 -8.20 27.18
C PRO A 84 -8.03 -9.54 27.27
N SER A 85 -8.90 -9.80 26.31
CA SER A 85 -9.65 -11.05 26.14
C SER A 85 -9.32 -11.76 24.83
N SER A 86 -9.85 -12.98 24.66
CA SER A 86 -9.77 -13.72 23.40
C SER A 86 -10.43 -12.97 22.23
N LEU A 87 -11.51 -12.23 22.50
CA LEU A 87 -12.15 -11.38 21.50
C LEU A 87 -11.21 -10.27 21.05
N ASP A 88 -10.52 -9.61 22.00
CA ASP A 88 -9.56 -8.54 21.67
C ASP A 88 -8.44 -9.07 20.78
N ALA A 89 -7.91 -10.27 21.07
CA ALA A 89 -6.90 -10.92 20.25
C ALA A 89 -7.41 -11.22 18.83
N LEU A 90 -8.64 -11.72 18.70
CA LEU A 90 -9.25 -12.02 17.41
C LEU A 90 -9.48 -10.74 16.59
N VAL A 91 -10.09 -9.72 17.19
CA VAL A 91 -10.34 -8.43 16.53
C VAL A 91 -9.03 -7.76 16.13
N PHE A 92 -8.01 -7.81 16.98
CA PHE A 92 -6.67 -7.32 16.65
C PHE A 92 -6.02 -8.04 15.47
N ALA A 93 -6.19 -9.37 15.37
CA ALA A 93 -5.62 -10.15 14.26
C ALA A 93 -6.16 -9.70 12.89
N TYR A 94 -7.41 -9.23 12.83
CA TYR A 94 -7.99 -8.66 11.62
C TYR A 94 -7.65 -7.16 11.45
N LEU A 95 -7.86 -6.35 12.49
CA LEU A 95 -7.69 -4.89 12.40
C LEU A 95 -6.23 -4.45 12.25
N GLY A 96 -5.29 -5.17 12.87
CA GLY A 96 -3.87 -4.83 12.85
C GLY A 96 -3.29 -4.75 11.42
N PRO A 97 -3.34 -5.86 10.65
CA PRO A 97 -2.96 -5.85 9.25
C PRO A 97 -3.82 -4.90 8.42
N LEU A 98 -5.13 -4.86 8.67
CA LEU A 98 -6.05 -4.02 7.90
C LEU A 98 -5.71 -2.54 8.05
N LEU A 99 -5.33 -2.02 9.22
CA LEU A 99 -5.00 -0.61 9.40
C LEU A 99 -3.57 -0.26 8.94
N LYS A 100 -2.62 -1.18 9.10
CA LYS A 100 -1.19 -0.95 8.88
C LYS A 100 -0.70 -1.29 7.47
N ALA A 101 -1.38 -2.17 6.74
CA ALA A 101 -0.95 -2.56 5.40
C ALA A 101 -1.14 -1.41 4.39
N PRO A 102 -0.18 -1.18 3.47
CA PRO A 102 -0.29 -0.16 2.43
C PRO A 102 -1.14 -0.68 1.26
N LEU A 103 -2.44 -0.89 1.50
CA LEU A 103 -3.38 -1.37 0.49
C LEU A 103 -3.57 -0.33 -0.63
N LYS A 104 -3.64 -0.79 -1.87
CA LYS A 104 -3.85 0.03 -3.06
C LYS A 104 -5.33 0.37 -3.22
N ASN A 105 -6.20 -0.64 -3.20
CA ASN A 105 -7.62 -0.42 -3.00
C ASN A 105 -7.87 -0.33 -1.49
N ASN A 106 -8.21 0.87 -1.01
CA ASN A 106 -8.28 1.19 0.41
C ASN A 106 -9.63 1.79 0.85
N ALA A 107 -10.69 1.68 0.03
CA ALA A 107 -12.02 2.19 0.39
C ALA A 107 -12.50 1.69 1.77
N PHE A 108 -12.56 0.37 1.95
CA PHE A 108 -12.92 -0.24 3.23
C PHE A 108 -11.93 0.10 4.35
N GLN A 109 -10.63 0.13 4.04
CA GLN A 109 -9.59 0.51 5.00
C GLN A 109 -9.80 1.94 5.53
N ASN A 110 -10.25 2.87 4.67
CA ASN A 110 -10.54 4.25 5.05
C ASN A 110 -11.77 4.34 5.96
N HIS A 111 -12.80 3.53 5.73
CA HIS A 111 -13.93 3.41 6.64
C HIS A 111 -13.47 3.00 8.05
N VAL A 112 -12.62 1.98 8.17
CA VAL A 112 -12.08 1.56 9.47
C VAL A 112 -11.22 2.67 10.11
N ARG A 113 -10.42 3.41 9.31
CA ARG A 113 -9.63 4.54 9.80
C ARG A 113 -10.48 5.71 10.30
N ALA A 114 -11.69 5.88 9.78
CA ALA A 114 -12.61 6.91 10.23
C ALA A 114 -13.09 6.69 11.68
N GLN A 115 -12.84 5.51 12.26
CA GLN A 115 -13.18 5.15 13.63
C GLN A 115 -11.92 5.19 14.53
N PRO A 116 -11.64 6.32 15.20
CA PRO A 116 -10.36 6.53 15.91
C PRO A 116 -10.21 5.64 17.15
N ASN A 117 -11.32 5.20 17.75
CA ASN A 117 -11.32 4.30 18.90
C ASN A 117 -10.74 2.92 18.54
N LEU A 118 -11.06 2.37 17.36
CA LEU A 118 -10.48 1.11 16.86
C LEU A 118 -8.98 1.26 16.56
N ALA A 119 -8.57 2.40 15.99
CA ALA A 119 -7.15 2.68 15.78
C ALA A 119 -6.39 2.76 17.11
N ARG A 120 -6.99 3.41 18.13
CA ARG A 120 -6.44 3.47 19.49
C ARG A 120 -6.38 2.09 20.15
N PHE A 121 -7.40 1.25 19.96
CA PHE A 121 -7.41 -0.14 20.43
C PHE A 121 -6.24 -0.94 19.86
N VAL A 122 -6.05 -0.91 18.54
CA VAL A 122 -4.91 -1.58 17.89
C VAL A 122 -3.57 -1.06 18.39
N LEU A 123 -3.45 0.26 18.54
CA LEU A 123 -2.24 0.89 19.08
C LEU A 123 -1.95 0.43 20.51
N CYS A 124 -2.98 0.37 21.37
CA CYS A 124 -2.86 -0.07 22.75
C CYS A 124 -2.35 -1.51 22.83
N ILE A 125 -2.89 -2.42 22.02
CA ILE A 125 -2.41 -3.81 21.97
C ILE A 125 -0.96 -3.88 21.50
N CYS A 126 -0.59 -3.16 20.43
CA CYS A 126 0.79 -3.11 19.96
C CYS A 126 1.76 -2.63 21.06
N GLN A 127 1.39 -1.59 21.79
CA GLN A 127 2.24 -0.98 22.83
C GLN A 127 2.29 -1.80 24.11
N ASN A 128 1.22 -2.50 24.49
CA ASN A 128 1.17 -3.23 25.75
C ASN A 128 1.73 -4.65 25.60
N HIS A 129 1.41 -5.32 24.50
CA HIS A 129 1.68 -6.76 24.31
C HIS A 129 2.79 -7.04 23.29
N PHE A 130 3.12 -6.09 22.42
CA PHE A 130 4.14 -6.25 21.37
C PHE A 130 5.22 -5.16 21.42
N LYS A 131 5.60 -4.72 22.63
CA LYS A 131 6.51 -3.58 22.90
C LYS A 131 7.74 -3.55 22.00
N LYS A 132 8.52 -4.64 22.00
CA LYS A 132 9.78 -4.73 21.24
C LYS A 132 9.54 -4.57 19.74
N THR A 133 8.60 -5.33 19.19
CA THR A 133 8.24 -5.27 17.76
C THR A 133 7.71 -3.89 17.37
N TYR A 134 6.89 -3.26 18.22
CA TYR A 134 6.37 -1.93 17.99
C TYR A 134 7.48 -0.87 17.98
N GLN A 135 8.42 -0.93 18.93
CA GLN A 135 9.56 -0.01 18.99
C GLN A 135 10.47 -0.16 17.76
N GLU A 136 10.77 -1.39 17.35
CA GLU A 136 11.57 -1.68 16.14
C GLU A 136 10.87 -1.14 14.88
N PHE A 137 9.56 -1.32 14.77
CA PHE A 137 8.76 -0.78 13.67
C PHE A 137 8.82 0.76 13.62
N GLU A 138 8.61 1.43 14.75
CA GLU A 138 8.66 2.90 14.85
C GLU A 138 10.05 3.45 14.51
N GLN A 139 11.12 2.77 14.95
CA GLN A 139 12.48 3.14 14.60
C GLN A 139 12.75 3.00 13.10
N LYS A 140 12.30 1.90 12.48
CA LYS A 140 12.43 1.71 11.02
C LYS A 140 11.67 2.78 10.24
N ARG A 141 10.45 3.11 10.66
CA ARG A 141 9.65 4.16 10.04
C ARG A 141 10.35 5.52 10.11
N LYS A 142 10.83 5.92 11.29
CA LYS A 142 11.59 7.18 11.47
C LYS A 142 12.88 7.22 10.65
N LYS A 143 13.58 6.09 10.51
CA LYS A 143 14.77 6.01 9.64
C LYS A 143 14.40 6.22 8.18
N GLN A 144 13.36 5.55 7.69
CA GLN A 144 12.87 5.71 6.31
C GLN A 144 12.42 7.15 6.02
N GLU A 145 11.70 7.79 6.94
CA GLU A 145 11.28 9.20 6.82
C GLU A 145 12.49 10.15 6.76
N LYS A 146 13.50 9.93 7.60
CA LYS A 146 14.76 10.70 7.56
C LYS A 146 15.52 10.50 6.26
N GLU A 147 15.69 9.26 5.83
CA GLU A 147 16.37 8.94 4.57
C GLU A 147 15.63 9.55 3.35
N GLN A 148 14.30 9.57 3.37
CA GLN A 148 13.50 10.24 2.34
C GLN A 148 13.67 11.76 2.38
N ALA A 149 13.62 12.38 3.56
CA ALA A 149 13.83 13.82 3.73
C ALA A 149 15.25 14.25 3.32
N GLU A 150 16.26 13.44 3.64
CA GLU A 150 17.65 13.66 3.22
C GLU A 150 17.81 13.52 1.71
N LYS A 151 17.20 12.49 1.09
CA LYS A 151 17.19 12.34 -0.38
C LYS A 151 16.51 13.50 -1.09
N GLN A 152 15.41 13.99 -0.54
CA GLN A 152 14.69 15.11 -1.10
C GLN A 152 15.49 16.41 -0.97
N LYS A 153 16.13 16.63 0.19
CA LYS A 153 17.04 17.75 0.40
C LYS A 153 18.30 17.67 -0.48
N SER A 154 18.86 16.49 -0.70
CA SER A 154 20.00 16.31 -1.63
C SER A 154 19.57 16.51 -3.08
N GLN A 155 18.37 16.09 -3.47
CA GLN A 155 17.81 16.38 -4.79
C GLN A 155 17.58 17.88 -4.98
N ASP A 156 17.03 18.57 -3.98
CA ASP A 156 16.86 20.03 -4.03
C ASP A 156 18.21 20.78 -4.06
N LEU A 157 19.23 20.25 -3.38
CA LEU A 157 20.60 20.79 -3.37
C LEU A 157 21.43 20.41 -4.60
N ASP A 158 21.07 19.36 -5.34
CA ASP A 158 21.68 18.97 -6.63
C ASP A 158 21.25 19.89 -7.78
N PHE A 159 20.39 20.90 -7.53
CA PHE A 159 20.00 21.94 -8.47
C PHE A 159 20.74 23.30 -8.28
N PRO A 160 22.06 23.40 -8.47
CA PRO A 160 22.71 24.67 -8.80
C PRO A 160 23.15 24.77 -10.28
N HIS A 161 23.01 23.70 -11.09
CA HIS A 161 23.54 23.61 -12.46
C HIS A 161 22.52 23.15 -13.52
N SER A 162 21.22 23.13 -13.19
CA SER A 162 20.15 22.69 -14.09
C SER A 162 20.07 23.49 -15.39
N LEU A 163 20.34 24.80 -15.37
CA LEU A 163 20.40 25.62 -16.57
C LEU A 163 21.55 25.19 -17.51
N ARG A 164 22.72 24.84 -16.97
CA ARG A 164 23.86 24.37 -17.77
C ARG A 164 23.57 23.03 -18.43
N ASN A 165 22.98 22.10 -17.69
CA ASN A 165 22.64 20.77 -18.21
C ASN A 165 21.52 20.84 -19.25
N SER A 166 20.52 21.71 -19.05
CA SER A 166 19.47 21.96 -20.03
C SER A 166 19.99 22.65 -21.30
N ILE A 167 20.91 23.61 -21.16
CA ILE A 167 21.56 24.25 -22.31
C ILE A 167 22.43 23.23 -23.08
N LEU A 168 23.23 22.43 -22.38
CA LEU A 168 24.05 21.38 -22.99
C LEU A 168 23.18 20.33 -23.71
N ALA A 169 22.07 19.92 -23.12
CA ALA A 169 21.13 19.00 -23.75
C ALA A 169 20.46 19.61 -24.98
N ALA A 170 20.09 20.90 -24.94
CA ALA A 170 19.51 21.61 -26.09
C ALA A 170 20.52 21.77 -27.23
N ILE A 171 21.79 22.09 -26.92
CA ILE A 171 22.89 22.15 -27.90
C ILE A 171 23.10 20.77 -28.52
N PHE A 172 23.16 19.72 -27.70
CA PHE A 172 23.35 18.36 -28.20
C PHE A 172 22.21 17.93 -29.12
N ALA A 173 20.96 18.20 -28.73
CA ALA A 173 19.78 17.89 -29.53
C ALA A 173 19.77 18.66 -30.84
N THR A 174 20.07 19.97 -30.82
CA THR A 174 20.13 20.78 -32.05
C THR A 174 21.25 20.36 -32.98
N CYS A 175 22.45 20.06 -32.46
CA CYS A 175 23.55 19.49 -33.26
C CYS A 175 23.18 18.12 -33.86
N ALA A 176 22.55 17.23 -33.09
CA ALA A 176 22.12 15.93 -33.60
C ALA A 176 21.04 16.06 -34.69
N MET A 177 20.04 16.93 -34.48
CA MET A 177 18.97 17.17 -35.45
C MET A 177 19.49 17.82 -36.74
N THR A 178 20.39 18.79 -36.65
CA THR A 178 21.00 19.41 -37.82
C THR A 178 21.93 18.43 -38.55
N GLY A 179 22.75 17.65 -37.85
CA GLY A 179 23.56 16.59 -38.44
C GLY A 179 22.73 15.54 -39.16
N TYR A 180 21.63 15.10 -38.54
CA TYR A 180 20.69 14.15 -39.14
C TYR A 180 20.00 14.74 -40.39
N ALA A 181 19.51 15.98 -40.31
CA ALA A 181 18.87 16.66 -41.44
C ALA A 181 19.81 16.87 -42.63
N VAL A 182 21.08 17.18 -42.39
CA VAL A 182 22.11 17.26 -43.43
C VAL A 182 22.41 15.87 -44.02
N SER A 183 22.52 14.82 -43.19
CA SER A 183 22.82 13.46 -43.65
C SER A 183 21.74 12.87 -44.56
N ILE A 184 20.48 13.28 -44.37
CA ILE A 184 19.34 12.84 -45.18
C ILE A 184 19.10 13.76 -46.39
N GLY A 185 19.87 14.83 -46.53
CA GLY A 185 19.76 15.76 -47.66
C GLY A 185 18.53 16.67 -47.58
N LEU A 186 17.96 16.86 -46.39
CA LEU A 186 16.79 17.71 -46.14
C LEU A 186 17.13 19.21 -46.20
N ILE A 187 18.41 19.56 -46.10
CA ILE A 187 18.92 20.94 -46.16
C ILE A 187 19.93 21.04 -47.31
N SER A 188 19.61 21.82 -48.34
CA SER A 188 20.52 22.11 -49.46
C SER A 188 21.50 23.23 -49.08
N VAL A 189 22.76 22.88 -48.81
CA VAL A 189 23.81 23.89 -48.56
C VAL A 189 24.25 24.49 -49.89
N SER A 190 23.67 25.64 -50.27
CA SER A 190 24.15 26.43 -51.41
C SER A 190 25.32 27.30 -50.95
N LEU A 191 26.54 26.86 -51.23
CA LEU A 191 27.75 27.69 -51.05
C LEU A 191 27.79 28.75 -52.16
N ARG A 192 27.42 29.99 -51.83
CA ARG A 192 27.63 31.15 -52.70
C ARG A 192 29.11 31.53 -52.65
N ASN A 193 29.90 31.01 -53.58
CA ASN A 193 31.26 31.50 -53.84
C ASN A 193 31.21 32.86 -54.57
N LYS A 194 32.14 33.73 -54.20
CA LYS A 194 32.55 34.90 -54.98
C LYS A 194 33.46 34.46 -56.12
#